data_AF-A0A850T589-F1
#
_entry.id   AF-A0A850T589-F1
#
_cell.length_a   1.000
_cell.length_b   1.000
_cell.length_c   1.000
_cell.angle_alpha   90.00
_cell.angle_beta   90.00
_cell.angle_gamma   90.00
#
_symmetry.space_group_name_H-M   'P 1'
#
loop_
_entity.id
_entity.type
_entity.pdbx_description
1 polymer ?
#
loop_
_entity_poly.entity_id
_entity_poly.type
_entity_poly.pdbx_seq_one_letter_code
_entity_poly.pdbx_strand_id
1 'polypeptide(L)'
;MHKALKLLAAAAALASAPALAQQSGSIGDTISSADVSAMLSDFSIASELRSATAGGPPSLVATTSGGAKFLIGFFDCADAAKAAGCKQVMVSTAQSSGGVEFDELNTFNGQSSVTTVVYEPTNQILIFGRNIFMPGGIGRENFKLQVALFLKDMQNFVEGRRASAKSVAFAKSPNLKSKISSIAAPAESDSGAALAISHDRAAEVEIAIENSLDVDFTTDRQ
;
A
#
# COMPACT_ATOMS: atom_id res chain seq x y z
N MET A 1 60.57 40.07 -19.51
CA MET A 1 60.67 38.87 -20.38
C MET A 1 61.32 37.72 -19.60
N HIS A 2 60.58 36.95 -18.81
CA HIS A 2 61.08 35.70 -18.23
C HIS A 2 60.04 34.59 -18.47
N LYS A 3 60.44 33.60 -19.27
CA LYS A 3 59.72 32.36 -19.58
C LYS A 3 59.83 31.42 -18.38
N ALA A 4 58.71 30.88 -17.91
CA ALA A 4 58.70 29.70 -17.05
C ALA A 4 57.65 28.73 -17.58
N LEU A 5 58.15 27.74 -18.31
CA LEU A 5 57.43 26.55 -18.77
C LEU A 5 57.21 25.65 -17.54
N LYS A 6 55.96 25.39 -17.15
CA LYS A 6 55.63 24.32 -16.19
C LYS A 6 54.83 23.25 -16.92
N LEU A 7 55.49 22.10 -17.12
CA LEU A 7 54.90 20.84 -17.54
C LEU A 7 54.22 20.14 -16.35
N LEU A 8 53.25 19.28 -16.71
CA LEU A 8 52.77 18.07 -16.03
C LEU A 8 51.91 18.23 -14.77
N ALA A 9 50.62 17.88 -14.90
CA ALA A 9 50.10 16.61 -14.38
C ALA A 9 48.67 16.39 -14.90
N ALA A 10 48.49 15.37 -15.75
CA ALA A 10 47.18 14.82 -16.08
C ALA A 10 46.73 13.93 -14.91
N ALA A 11 45.83 14.44 -14.07
CA ALA A 11 45.12 13.61 -13.11
C ALA A 11 43.93 12.97 -13.81
N ALA A 12 44.04 11.68 -14.10
CA ALA A 12 42.93 10.84 -14.49
C ALA A 12 41.91 10.79 -13.35
N ALA A 13 40.83 11.56 -13.47
CA ALA A 13 39.64 11.36 -12.66
C ALA A 13 38.94 10.11 -13.18
N LEU A 14 39.42 8.94 -12.74
CA LEU A 14 38.69 7.69 -12.82
C LEU A 14 37.36 7.88 -12.09
N ALA A 15 36.29 7.69 -12.84
CA ALA A 15 34.92 7.65 -12.36
C ALA A 15 34.82 6.74 -11.14
N SER A 16 34.56 7.34 -9.98
CA SER A 16 34.00 6.63 -8.83
C SER A 16 32.51 6.43 -9.12
N ALA A 17 32.20 5.42 -9.94
CA ALA A 17 30.88 4.80 -9.87
C ALA A 17 30.71 4.27 -8.44
N PRO A 18 29.63 4.60 -7.72
CA PRO A 18 29.37 3.94 -6.46
C PRO A 18 29.23 2.45 -6.77
N ALA A 19 30.10 1.65 -6.16
CA ALA A 19 29.94 0.22 -6.16
C ALA A 19 28.54 -0.08 -5.64
N LEU A 20 27.67 -0.66 -6.49
CA LEU A 20 26.49 -1.35 -6.02
C LEU A 20 26.98 -2.47 -5.10
N ALA A 21 27.07 -2.16 -3.82
CA ALA A 21 27.19 -3.16 -2.79
C ALA A 21 26.00 -4.10 -2.99
N GLN A 22 26.32 -5.33 -3.39
CA GLN A 22 25.39 -6.43 -3.50
C GLN A 22 24.91 -6.76 -2.09
N GLN A 23 23.93 -5.99 -1.62
CA GLN A 23 23.34 -6.09 -0.30
C GLN A 23 22.25 -7.16 -0.35
N SER A 24 22.66 -8.41 -0.52
CA SER A 24 21.88 -9.58 -0.09
C SER A 24 21.93 -9.67 1.45
N GLY A 25 21.66 -8.55 2.12
CA GLY A 25 21.54 -8.46 3.56
C GLY A 25 20.10 -8.77 3.91
N SER A 26 19.89 -9.70 4.86
CA SER A 26 18.64 -9.73 5.61
C SER A 26 18.30 -8.29 5.99
N ILE A 27 17.07 -7.84 5.74
CA ILE A 27 16.57 -6.75 6.55
C ILE A 27 16.74 -7.26 7.99
N GLY A 28 17.43 -6.50 8.84
CA GLY A 28 17.56 -6.89 10.25
C GLY A 28 16.18 -7.06 10.87
N ASP A 29 16.09 -7.28 12.18
CA ASP A 29 14.79 -7.37 12.88
C ASP A 29 13.93 -6.08 12.79
N THR A 30 14.35 -5.10 11.98
CA THR A 30 13.74 -3.80 11.78
C THR A 30 13.90 -3.30 10.35
N ILE A 31 12.98 -2.45 9.89
CA ILE A 31 12.96 -1.82 8.57
C ILE A 31 12.86 -0.29 8.70
N SER A 32 13.26 0.45 7.66
CA SER A 32 13.05 1.89 7.57
C SER A 32 12.20 2.31 6.38
N SER A 33 11.64 3.51 6.43
CA SER A 33 10.95 4.13 5.28
C SER A 33 11.85 4.28 4.06
N ALA A 34 13.13 4.60 4.26
CA ALA A 34 14.11 4.68 3.18
C ALA A 34 14.33 3.31 2.51
N ASP A 35 14.41 2.23 3.30
CA ASP A 35 14.53 0.87 2.75
C ASP A 35 13.31 0.49 1.92
N VAL A 36 12.10 0.72 2.45
CA VAL A 36 10.86 0.41 1.73
C VAL A 36 10.74 1.26 0.47
N SER A 37 11.03 2.56 0.54
CA SER A 37 11.00 3.44 -0.61
C SER A 37 11.93 2.95 -1.73
N ALA A 38 13.15 2.52 -1.39
CA ALA A 38 14.06 1.91 -2.35
C ALA A 38 13.49 0.61 -2.95
N MET A 39 12.88 -0.26 -2.13
CA MET A 39 12.24 -1.49 -2.62
C MET A 39 11.05 -1.21 -3.55
N LEU A 40 10.25 -0.18 -3.27
CA LEU A 40 9.14 0.24 -4.12
C LEU A 40 9.64 0.81 -5.45
N SER A 41 10.75 1.54 -5.43
CA SER A 41 11.37 2.07 -6.65
C SER A 41 11.83 0.96 -7.61
N ASP A 42 12.18 -0.22 -7.10
CA ASP A 42 12.48 -1.39 -7.94
C ASP A 42 11.27 -1.84 -8.77
N PHE A 43 10.05 -1.48 -8.38
CA PHE A 43 8.80 -1.76 -9.10
C PHE A 43 8.26 -0.55 -9.88
N SER A 44 9.08 0.50 -10.07
CA SER A 44 8.64 1.79 -10.63
C SER A 44 7.53 2.47 -9.81
N ILE A 45 7.42 2.16 -8.52
CA ILE A 45 6.43 2.77 -7.62
C ILE A 45 7.06 3.98 -6.95
N ALA A 46 6.50 5.16 -7.20
CA ALA A 46 6.90 6.38 -6.51
C ALA A 46 6.36 6.36 -5.08
N SER A 47 7.11 6.91 -4.12
CA SER A 47 6.66 6.95 -2.72
C SER A 47 7.08 8.26 -2.04
N GLU A 48 6.18 8.83 -1.24
CA GLU A 48 6.43 10.03 -0.44
C GLU A 48 6.20 9.74 1.04
N LEU A 49 7.16 10.09 1.91
CA LEU A 49 7.02 9.96 3.36
C LEU A 49 6.13 11.08 3.89
N ARG A 50 4.98 10.69 4.43
CA ARG A 50 4.12 11.54 5.23
C ARG A 50 4.45 11.35 6.70
N SER A 51 4.69 12.46 7.38
CA SER A 51 4.81 12.47 8.83
C SER A 51 3.50 11.98 9.46
N ALA A 52 3.62 11.34 10.61
CA ALA A 52 2.47 10.96 11.42
C ALA A 52 1.51 12.15 11.60
N THR A 53 0.25 11.99 11.19
CA THR A 53 -0.83 12.86 11.67
C THR A 53 -1.04 12.62 13.16
N ALA A 54 -1.72 13.54 13.86
CA ALA A 54 -1.93 13.42 15.30
C ALA A 54 -2.59 12.08 15.66
N GLY A 55 -1.82 11.14 16.21
CA GLY A 55 -2.29 9.80 16.61
C GLY A 55 -2.11 8.68 15.57
N GLY A 56 -1.51 8.94 14.41
CA GLY A 56 -1.21 7.93 13.38
C GLY A 56 0.26 7.50 13.33
N PRO A 57 0.58 6.32 12.78
CA PRO A 57 1.95 5.97 12.43
C PRO A 57 2.46 6.85 11.29
N PRO A 58 3.78 7.10 11.18
CA PRO A 58 4.35 7.65 9.95
C PRO A 58 4.08 6.68 8.79
N SER A 59 3.90 7.21 7.58
CA SER A 59 3.55 6.37 6.43
C SER A 59 4.19 6.83 5.13
N LEU A 60 4.48 5.90 4.22
CA LEU A 60 4.71 6.24 2.82
C LEU A 60 3.38 6.21 2.10
N VAL A 61 3.10 7.24 1.30
CA VAL A 61 2.10 7.17 0.24
C VAL A 61 2.80 6.73 -1.03
N ALA A 62 2.47 5.53 -1.48
CA ALA A 62 3.00 4.92 -2.68
C ALA A 62 2.01 5.09 -3.84
N THR A 63 2.53 5.35 -5.04
CA THR A 63 1.75 5.57 -6.27
C THR A 63 2.32 4.73 -7.40
N THR A 64 1.50 3.86 -7.99
CA THR A 64 1.86 3.07 -9.18
C THR A 64 1.91 3.96 -10.42
N SER A 65 2.52 3.47 -11.50
CA SER A 65 2.48 4.15 -12.81
C SER A 65 1.05 4.31 -13.34
N GLY A 66 0.16 3.39 -12.99
CA GLY A 66 -1.28 3.42 -13.24
C GLY A 66 -2.09 4.37 -12.35
N GLY A 67 -1.45 5.15 -11.49
CA GLY A 67 -2.10 6.14 -10.62
C GLY A 67 -2.78 5.57 -9.38
N ALA A 68 -2.69 4.27 -9.13
CA ALA A 68 -3.23 3.66 -7.93
C ALA A 68 -2.38 4.03 -6.71
N LYS A 69 -3.06 4.34 -5.60
CA LYS A 69 -2.40 4.74 -4.35
C LYS A 69 -2.59 3.75 -3.23
N PHE A 70 -1.56 3.59 -2.42
CA PHE A 70 -1.58 2.76 -1.23
C PHE A 70 -0.62 3.31 -0.16
N LEU A 71 -0.86 2.94 1.09
CA LEU A 71 -0.07 3.30 2.26
C LEU A 71 0.87 2.18 2.64
N ILE A 72 2.03 2.59 3.13
CA ILE A 72 2.90 1.77 3.97
C ILE A 72 2.96 2.45 5.33
N GLY A 73 2.19 1.97 6.31
CA GLY A 73 2.27 2.44 7.69
C GLY A 73 3.42 1.75 8.45
N PHE A 74 4.21 2.50 9.20
CA PHE A 74 5.32 1.95 9.99
C PHE A 74 5.01 1.98 11.49
N PHE A 75 5.23 0.85 12.15
CA PHE A 75 4.88 0.64 13.55
C PHE A 75 6.10 0.15 14.34
N ASP A 76 6.06 0.39 15.66
CA ASP A 76 7.11 -0.01 16.60
C ASP A 76 8.51 0.43 16.15
N CYS A 77 8.61 1.69 15.72
CA CYS A 77 9.85 2.30 15.25
C CYS A 77 10.72 2.76 16.43
N ALA A 78 12.02 2.52 16.33
CA ALA A 78 13.01 3.13 17.22
C ALA A 78 13.04 4.66 17.08
N ASP A 79 12.83 5.17 15.87
CA ASP A 79 12.63 6.60 15.58
C ASP A 79 11.38 6.76 14.70
N ALA A 80 10.26 7.13 15.32
CA ALA A 80 8.98 7.31 14.62
C ALA A 80 8.97 8.55 13.70
N ALA A 81 9.75 9.59 13.99
CA ALA A 81 9.75 10.79 13.14
C ALA A 81 10.37 10.52 11.76
N LYS A 82 11.33 9.58 11.71
CA LYS A 82 11.97 9.14 10.46
C LYS A 82 11.45 7.82 9.92
N ALA A 83 10.51 7.19 10.64
CA ALA A 83 10.10 5.80 10.39
C ALA A 83 11.32 4.88 10.23
N ALA A 84 12.22 4.89 11.22
CA ALA A 84 13.44 4.10 11.21
C ALA A 84 13.45 3.08 12.36
N GLY A 85 13.97 1.88 12.08
CA GLY A 85 14.05 0.81 13.06
C GLY A 85 12.68 0.23 13.43
N CYS A 86 11.75 0.18 12.48
CA CYS A 86 10.37 -0.28 12.66
C CYS A 86 10.26 -1.79 12.61
N LYS A 87 9.49 -2.40 13.52
CA LYS A 87 9.33 -3.86 13.61
C LYS A 87 8.13 -4.38 12.84
N GLN A 88 7.21 -3.49 12.49
CA GLN A 88 6.02 -3.87 11.74
C GLN A 88 5.73 -2.82 10.68
N VAL A 89 5.22 -3.32 9.55
CA VAL A 89 4.74 -2.53 8.45
C VAL A 89 3.34 -3.01 8.10
N MET A 90 2.44 -2.08 7.79
CA MET A 90 1.14 -2.40 7.20
C MET A 90 1.10 -1.82 5.79
N VAL A 91 0.88 -2.69 4.81
CA VAL A 91 0.53 -2.28 3.45
C VAL A 91 -0.99 -2.16 3.42
N SER A 92 -1.53 -1.02 3.02
CA SER A 92 -2.98 -0.86 2.92
C SER A 92 -3.40 0.06 1.78
N THR A 93 -4.61 -0.13 1.29
CA THR A 93 -5.28 0.81 0.39
C THR A 93 -6.75 0.89 0.74
N ALA A 94 -7.45 1.84 0.17
CA ALA A 94 -8.88 1.98 0.36
C ALA A 94 -9.58 2.28 -0.96
N GLN A 95 -10.86 1.90 -1.02
CA GLN A 95 -11.77 2.20 -2.12
C GLN A 95 -13.16 2.54 -1.59
N SER A 96 -13.96 3.25 -2.38
CA SER A 96 -15.39 3.40 -2.08
C SER A 96 -16.09 2.04 -2.06
N SER A 97 -16.96 1.83 -1.07
CA SER A 97 -17.79 0.63 -0.94
C SER A 97 -18.97 0.59 -1.93
N GLY A 98 -19.18 1.65 -2.72
CA GLY A 98 -20.34 1.77 -3.60
C GLY A 98 -20.54 0.56 -4.51
N GLY A 99 -21.67 -0.13 -4.34
CA GLY A 99 -22.07 -1.27 -5.17
C GLY A 99 -21.27 -2.55 -4.94
N VAL A 100 -20.61 -2.71 -3.78
CA VAL A 100 -19.95 -3.95 -3.38
C VAL A 100 -20.78 -4.65 -2.30
N GLU A 101 -21.16 -5.89 -2.54
CA GLU A 101 -21.96 -6.68 -1.60
C GLU A 101 -21.07 -7.42 -0.59
N PHE A 102 -21.61 -7.73 0.60
CA PHE A 102 -20.85 -8.45 1.64
C PHE A 102 -20.36 -9.83 1.17
N ASP A 103 -21.10 -10.51 0.31
CA ASP A 103 -20.69 -11.79 -0.27
C ASP A 103 -19.47 -11.65 -1.20
N GLU A 104 -19.33 -10.51 -1.88
CA GLU A 104 -18.14 -10.22 -2.69
C GLU A 104 -16.93 -9.97 -1.80
N LEU A 105 -17.09 -9.30 -0.66
CA LEU A 105 -16.02 -9.09 0.33
C LEU A 105 -15.57 -10.41 0.97
N ASN A 106 -16.52 -11.27 1.33
CA ASN A 106 -16.23 -12.60 1.86
C ASN A 106 -15.53 -13.48 0.83
N THR A 107 -15.97 -13.41 -0.42
CA THR A 107 -15.34 -14.11 -1.55
C THR A 107 -13.92 -13.61 -1.77
N PHE A 108 -13.70 -12.29 -1.77
CA PHE A 108 -12.37 -11.70 -1.86
C PHE A 108 -11.47 -12.20 -0.73
N ASN A 109 -11.91 -12.12 0.53
CA ASN A 109 -11.13 -12.61 1.67
C ASN A 109 -10.82 -14.12 1.55
N GLY A 110 -11.74 -14.91 1.01
CA GLY A 110 -11.54 -16.35 0.79
C GLY A 110 -10.61 -16.70 -0.39
N GLN A 111 -10.40 -15.77 -1.33
CA GLN A 111 -9.59 -15.99 -2.54
C GLN A 111 -8.26 -15.21 -2.56
N SER A 112 -8.17 -14.16 -1.73
CA SER A 112 -7.00 -13.31 -1.61
C SER A 112 -5.77 -14.11 -1.21
N SER A 113 -4.61 -13.72 -1.73
CA SER A 113 -3.34 -14.38 -1.40
C SER A 113 -2.84 -13.91 -0.04
N VAL A 114 -2.87 -12.60 0.17
CA VAL A 114 -2.30 -11.95 1.36
C VAL A 114 -3.18 -10.87 1.93
N THR A 115 -4.12 -10.34 1.15
CA THR A 115 -4.84 -9.10 1.46
C THR A 115 -6.17 -9.38 2.16
N THR A 116 -6.43 -8.70 3.27
CA THR A 116 -7.75 -8.74 3.91
C THR A 116 -8.51 -7.47 3.60
N VAL A 117 -9.80 -7.58 3.28
CA VAL A 117 -10.73 -6.46 3.14
C VAL A 117 -11.67 -6.38 4.35
N VAL A 118 -11.89 -5.15 4.82
CA VAL A 118 -12.86 -4.81 5.86
C VAL A 118 -13.72 -3.64 5.40
N TYR A 119 -15.02 -3.71 5.65
CA TYR A 119 -15.94 -2.60 5.42
C TYR A 119 -15.94 -1.65 6.62
N GLU A 120 -15.71 -0.36 6.37
CA GLU A 120 -15.81 0.70 7.36
C GLU A 120 -17.11 1.50 7.11
N PRO A 121 -18.14 1.32 7.94
CA PRO A 121 -19.47 1.84 7.67
C PRO A 121 -19.61 3.35 7.82
N THR A 122 -18.75 4.01 8.60
CA THR A 122 -18.84 5.45 8.90
C THR A 122 -18.55 6.29 7.67
N ASN A 123 -17.48 5.95 6.95
CA ASN A 123 -17.01 6.65 5.77
C ASN A 123 -17.41 5.95 4.46
N GLN A 124 -18.09 4.80 4.54
CA GLN A 124 -18.52 4.00 3.37
C GLN A 124 -17.33 3.62 2.47
N ILE A 125 -16.26 3.14 3.11
CA ILE A 125 -15.04 2.70 2.43
C ILE A 125 -14.77 1.22 2.70
N LEU A 126 -14.07 0.60 1.77
CA LEU A 126 -13.44 -0.70 1.91
C LEU A 126 -11.96 -0.47 2.17
N ILE A 127 -11.45 -1.01 3.27
CA ILE A 127 -10.04 -0.95 3.62
C ILE A 127 -9.43 -2.31 3.32
N PHE A 128 -8.43 -2.32 2.46
CA PHE A 128 -7.65 -3.49 2.09
C PHE A 128 -6.30 -3.39 2.78
N GLY A 129 -5.86 -4.45 3.44
CA GLY A 129 -4.62 -4.39 4.20
C GLY A 129 -3.92 -5.71 4.43
N ARG A 130 -2.63 -5.61 4.70
CA ARG A 130 -1.75 -6.71 5.09
C ARG A 130 -0.70 -6.21 6.09
N ASN A 131 -0.65 -6.85 7.25
CA ASN A 131 0.45 -6.67 8.19
C ASN A 131 1.65 -7.54 7.83
N ILE A 132 2.84 -6.97 7.98
CA ILE A 132 4.11 -7.60 7.74
C ILE A 132 4.97 -7.36 9.00
N PHE A 133 5.34 -8.44 9.68
CA PHE A 133 6.16 -8.39 10.88
C PHE A 133 7.62 -8.69 10.51
N MET A 134 8.53 -7.79 10.86
CA MET A 134 9.95 -7.91 10.54
C MET A 134 10.72 -8.88 11.47
N PRO A 135 10.45 -8.95 12.79
CA PRO A 135 11.15 -9.87 13.68
C PRO A 135 11.01 -11.33 13.22
N GLY A 136 12.14 -12.04 13.14
CA GLY A 136 12.15 -13.45 12.74
C GLY A 136 12.44 -13.72 11.25
N GLY A 137 12.91 -12.72 10.50
CA GLY A 137 13.62 -12.96 9.24
C GLY A 137 12.81 -12.76 7.95
N ILE A 138 11.83 -11.85 7.92
CA ILE A 138 11.29 -11.39 6.63
C ILE A 138 12.37 -10.57 5.92
N GLY A 139 13.10 -11.26 5.03
CA GLY A 139 14.09 -10.62 4.16
C GLY A 139 13.45 -9.68 3.15
N ARG A 140 14.30 -8.85 2.52
CA ARG A 140 13.93 -7.88 1.47
C ARG A 140 13.05 -8.50 0.37
N GLU A 141 13.44 -9.68 -0.10
CA GLU A 141 12.70 -10.37 -1.16
C GLU A 141 11.31 -10.86 -0.73
N ASN A 142 11.16 -11.28 0.53
CA ASN A 142 9.84 -11.65 1.05
C ASN A 142 8.95 -10.41 1.18
N PHE A 143 9.49 -9.28 1.67
CA PHE A 143 8.73 -8.02 1.70
C PHE A 143 8.24 -7.64 0.29
N LYS A 144 9.14 -7.65 -0.70
CA LYS A 144 8.80 -7.38 -2.10
C LYS A 144 7.71 -8.33 -2.62
N LEU A 145 7.80 -9.62 -2.31
CA LEU A 145 6.79 -10.61 -2.67
C LEU A 145 5.43 -10.31 -2.02
N GLN A 146 5.39 -9.96 -0.73
CA GLN A 146 4.14 -9.60 -0.06
C GLN A 146 3.50 -8.36 -0.70
N VAL A 147 4.28 -7.34 -1.05
CA VAL A 147 3.79 -6.16 -1.77
C VAL A 147 3.28 -6.53 -3.16
N ALA A 148 4.02 -7.35 -3.91
CA ALA A 148 3.59 -7.80 -5.23
C ALA A 148 2.29 -8.61 -5.19
N LEU A 149 2.13 -9.50 -4.21
CA LEU A 149 0.89 -10.26 -4.00
C LEU A 149 -0.27 -9.35 -3.58
N PHE A 150 -0.01 -8.35 -2.74
CA PHE A 150 -1.00 -7.35 -2.37
C PHE A 150 -1.50 -6.58 -3.60
N LEU A 151 -0.59 -6.07 -4.43
CA LEU A 151 -0.93 -5.34 -5.66
C LEU A 151 -1.71 -6.23 -6.64
N LYS A 152 -1.34 -7.50 -6.75
CA LYS A 152 -2.06 -8.47 -7.58
C LYS A 152 -3.48 -8.74 -7.07
N ASP A 153 -3.64 -8.95 -5.75
CA ASP A 153 -4.96 -9.12 -5.13
C ASP A 153 -5.84 -7.88 -5.44
N MET A 154 -5.28 -6.67 -5.30
CA MET A 154 -5.98 -5.42 -5.61
C MET A 154 -6.34 -5.29 -7.09
N GLN A 155 -5.43 -5.63 -8.00
CA GLN A 155 -5.70 -5.60 -9.43
C GLN A 155 -6.86 -6.53 -9.80
N ASN A 156 -6.83 -7.77 -9.31
CA ASN A 156 -7.90 -8.75 -9.55
C ASN A 156 -9.25 -8.24 -9.05
N PHE A 157 -9.27 -7.60 -7.87
CA PHE A 157 -10.50 -7.02 -7.32
C PHE A 157 -11.05 -5.90 -8.21
N VAL A 158 -10.20 -4.97 -8.63
CA VAL A 158 -10.62 -3.85 -9.49
C VAL A 158 -11.08 -4.35 -10.86
N GLU A 159 -10.39 -5.31 -11.47
CA GLU A 159 -10.79 -5.91 -12.74
C GLU A 159 -12.12 -6.67 -12.63
N GLY A 160 -12.30 -7.44 -11.56
CA GLY A 160 -13.57 -8.11 -11.26
C GLY A 160 -14.72 -7.11 -11.18
N ARG A 161 -14.53 -5.98 -10.47
CA ARG A 161 -15.52 -4.91 -10.40
C ARG A 161 -15.77 -4.24 -11.74
N ARG A 162 -14.74 -3.97 -12.55
CA ARG A 162 -14.89 -3.42 -13.90
C ARG A 162 -15.70 -4.36 -14.80
N ALA A 163 -15.46 -5.67 -14.71
CA ALA A 163 -16.20 -6.67 -15.47
C ALA A 163 -17.68 -6.72 -15.05
N SER A 164 -17.96 -6.69 -13.74
CA SER A 164 -19.32 -6.63 -13.20
C SER A 164 -20.05 -5.34 -13.59
N ALA A 165 -19.39 -4.18 -13.50
CA ALA A 165 -19.98 -2.89 -13.89
C ALA A 165 -20.35 -2.82 -15.38
N LYS A 166 -19.52 -3.41 -16.27
CA LYS A 166 -19.84 -3.54 -17.70
C LYS A 166 -21.08 -4.41 -17.96
N SER A 167 -21.41 -5.35 -17.06
CA SER A 167 -22.58 -6.23 -17.22
C SER A 167 -23.92 -5.54 -16.92
N VAL A 168 -23.93 -4.47 -16.11
CA VAL A 168 -25.16 -3.74 -15.73
C VAL A 168 -25.54 -2.69 -16.79
N ALA A 169 -24.61 -2.27 -17.64
CA ALA A 169 -24.85 -1.26 -18.68
C ALA A 169 -25.79 -1.72 -19.82
N PHE A 170 -26.21 -2.99 -19.85
CA PHE A 170 -27.15 -3.51 -20.86
C PHE A 170 -28.28 -4.40 -20.33
N ALA A 171 -28.45 -4.54 -19.02
CA ALA A 171 -29.52 -5.36 -18.44
C ALA A 171 -30.63 -4.49 -17.82
N LYS A 172 -31.69 -4.29 -18.61
CA LYS A 172 -33.08 -3.97 -18.26
C LYS A 172 -33.38 -3.86 -16.76
N SER A 173 -33.88 -2.70 -16.33
CA SER A 173 -34.29 -2.37 -14.96
C SER A 173 -35.12 -3.49 -14.30
N PRO A 174 -34.70 -4.05 -13.14
CA PRO A 174 -35.47 -5.04 -12.42
C PRO A 174 -36.67 -4.38 -11.72
N ASN A 175 -37.84 -4.98 -11.89
CA ASN A 175 -39.08 -4.58 -11.24
C ASN A 175 -39.11 -5.19 -9.82
N LEU A 176 -38.62 -4.46 -8.82
CA LEU A 176 -38.53 -4.95 -7.44
C LEU A 176 -39.89 -4.80 -6.74
N LYS A 177 -40.63 -5.91 -6.62
CA LYS A 177 -41.69 -6.06 -5.62
C LYS A 177 -41.04 -6.21 -4.24
N SER A 178 -41.14 -5.16 -3.44
CA SER A 178 -40.70 -5.09 -2.05
C SER A 178 -41.36 -6.17 -1.18
N LYS A 179 -40.58 -7.16 -0.73
CA LYS A 179 -40.83 -7.94 0.47
C LYS A 179 -39.50 -8.36 1.06
N ILE A 180 -39.06 -7.70 2.12
CA ILE A 180 -38.42 -8.33 3.29
C ILE A 180 -38.55 -7.34 4.46
N SER A 181 -38.94 -7.94 5.58
CA SER A 181 -39.32 -7.34 6.85
C SER A 181 -38.11 -6.95 7.69
N SER A 182 -38.33 -5.96 8.56
CA SER A 182 -37.49 -5.52 9.68
C SER A 182 -36.62 -6.59 10.35
N ILE A 183 -35.33 -6.30 10.49
CA ILE A 183 -34.43 -6.92 11.48
C ILE A 183 -33.80 -5.81 12.33
N ALA A 184 -33.71 -6.10 13.62
CA ALA A 184 -33.47 -5.22 14.75
C ALA A 184 -32.08 -4.56 14.79
N ALA A 185 -32.00 -3.52 15.64
CA ALA A 185 -30.86 -2.66 15.92
C ALA A 185 -29.53 -3.42 16.17
N PRO A 186 -28.38 -2.84 15.78
CA PRO A 186 -27.09 -3.44 16.03
C PRO A 186 -26.76 -3.44 17.53
N ALA A 187 -26.33 -4.60 18.03
CA ALA A 187 -25.68 -4.74 19.31
C ALA A 187 -24.32 -4.02 19.29
N GLU A 188 -23.97 -3.41 20.43
CA GLU A 188 -22.67 -2.76 20.67
C GLU A 188 -21.53 -3.70 20.27
N SER A 189 -20.73 -3.26 19.30
CA SER A 189 -19.52 -3.98 18.91
C SER A 189 -18.45 -3.74 19.97
N ASP A 190 -18.18 -4.79 20.74
CA ASP A 190 -17.05 -4.93 21.63
C ASP A 190 -15.75 -4.62 20.88
N SER A 191 -14.98 -3.66 21.41
CA SER A 191 -13.73 -3.15 20.86
C SER A 191 -12.61 -4.19 20.97
N GLY A 192 -12.67 -5.21 20.12
CA GLY A 192 -11.64 -6.24 19.98
C GLY A 192 -10.71 -5.95 18.80
N ALA A 193 -9.46 -5.60 19.12
CA ALA A 193 -8.31 -5.62 18.21
C ALA A 193 -8.54 -4.99 16.82
N ALA A 194 -8.87 -3.69 16.80
CA ALA A 194 -8.69 -2.91 15.59
C ALA A 194 -7.20 -2.96 15.20
N LEU A 195 -6.92 -3.63 14.08
CA LEU A 195 -5.73 -3.44 13.26
C LEU A 195 -5.39 -1.94 13.32
N ALA A 196 -4.20 -1.61 13.83
CA ALA A 196 -3.79 -0.25 14.17
C ALA A 196 -3.79 0.63 12.91
N ILE A 197 -4.95 1.15 12.58
CA ILE A 197 -5.15 2.10 11.52
C ILE A 197 -5.88 3.30 12.12
N SER A 198 -5.44 4.50 11.74
CA SER A 198 -5.59 5.74 12.53
C SER A 198 -7.03 5.93 13.02
N HIS A 199 -7.21 6.49 14.22
CA HIS A 199 -8.57 6.69 14.74
C HIS A 199 -9.42 7.64 13.89
N ASP A 200 -8.82 8.50 13.06
CA ASP A 200 -9.55 9.43 12.19
C ASP A 200 -9.80 8.92 10.76
N ARG A 201 -9.09 7.88 10.31
CA ARG A 201 -9.19 7.27 8.97
C ARG A 201 -9.06 8.24 7.79
N ALA A 202 -8.55 9.46 8.01
CA ALA A 202 -8.51 10.51 7.02
C ALA A 202 -7.62 10.16 5.83
N ALA A 203 -6.49 9.50 6.06
CA ALA A 203 -5.57 9.08 5.00
C ALA A 203 -6.20 8.00 4.09
N GLU A 204 -6.98 7.08 4.67
CA GLU A 204 -7.68 6.04 3.92
C GLU A 204 -8.88 6.60 3.17
N VAL A 205 -9.58 7.58 3.73
CA VAL A 205 -10.63 8.31 2.99
C VAL A 205 -10.04 9.07 1.81
N GLU A 206 -8.91 9.78 1.99
CA GLU A 206 -8.20 10.45 0.91
C GLU A 206 -7.84 9.46 -0.21
N ILE A 207 -7.24 8.31 0.14
CA ILE A 207 -6.88 7.28 -0.83
C ILE A 207 -8.10 6.65 -1.49
N ALA A 208 -9.20 6.43 -0.75
CA ALA A 208 -10.43 5.91 -1.33
C ALA A 208 -11.01 6.85 -2.39
N ILE A 209 -10.91 8.17 -2.17
CA ILE A 209 -11.30 9.18 -3.16
C ILE A 209 -10.38 9.12 -4.38
N GLU A 210 -9.06 9.05 -4.17
CA GLU A 210 -8.09 9.05 -5.28
C GLU A 210 -8.16 7.75 -6.10
N ASN A 211 -8.45 6.62 -5.45
CA ASN A 211 -8.64 5.32 -6.09
C ASN A 211 -10.06 5.08 -6.61
N SER A 212 -10.97 6.06 -6.47
CA SER A 212 -12.32 5.96 -7.05
C SER A 212 -12.31 6.11 -8.59
N LEU A 213 -11.18 6.54 -9.15
CA LEU A 213 -10.93 6.63 -10.58
C LEU A 213 -10.48 5.29 -11.17
N ASP A 214 -10.38 5.22 -12.50
CA ASP A 214 -9.90 4.06 -13.26
C ASP A 214 -8.39 3.83 -13.01
N VAL A 215 -8.04 3.37 -11.81
CA VAL A 215 -6.65 3.17 -11.37
C VAL A 215 -6.15 1.77 -11.68
N ASP A 216 -4.84 1.64 -11.91
CA ASP A 216 -4.20 0.37 -12.23
C ASP A 216 -3.10 0.07 -11.20
N PHE A 217 -3.21 -1.10 -10.56
CA PHE A 217 -2.28 -1.56 -9.52
C PHE A 217 -1.14 -2.40 -10.11
N THR A 218 -1.08 -2.60 -11.43
CA THR A 218 0.04 -3.27 -12.09
C THR A 218 1.35 -2.46 -11.95
N THR A 219 2.46 -3.19 -12.11
CA THR A 219 3.81 -2.62 -12.06
C THR A 219 4.57 -3.08 -13.30
N ASP A 220 5.51 -2.28 -13.80
CA ASP A 220 6.24 -2.55 -15.05
C ASP A 220 7.08 -3.85 -15.05
N ARG A 221 7.16 -4.56 -13.90
CA ARG A 221 7.92 -5.79 -13.71
C ARG A 221 7.08 -7.05 -13.43
N GLN A 222 5.76 -7.00 -13.63
CA GLN A 222 4.88 -8.19 -13.53
C GLN A 222 4.52 -8.76 -14.90
#